data_AF-A0A9E0W5N7-F1
#
_entry.id   AF-A0A9E0W5N7-F1
#
_cell.length_a   1.000
_cell.length_b   1.000
_cell.length_c   1.000
_cell.angle_alpha   90.00
_cell.angle_beta   90.00
_cell.angle_gamma   90.00
#
_symmetry.space_group_name_H-M   'P 1'
#
loop_
_entity.id
_entity.type
_entity.pdbx_description
1 polymer ?
#
loop_
_entity_poly.entity_id
_entity_poly.type
_entity_poly.pdbx_seq_one_letter_code
_entity_poly.pdbx_strand_id
1 'polypeptide(L)'
;MDTEKELPALPKSLKVCLVATLALLIALLLINQPLKTGSALQGIVSFQLAGNAEQALAILQSWGNEGLRWAKLSLWADFLFIPVYCLTLILLTRHCTLDRPGVRERTAARWIRTLFVGAALADVTENVLLLNNLEPPTDAISLAAAISALAKFTALTLGIAGLVIVRAARRHPLAPG
;
A
#
# COMPACT_ATOMS: atom_id res chain seq x y z
N MET A 1 -11.51 38.40 -17.85
CA MET A 1 -12.19 37.18 -18.33
C MET A 1 -11.33 36.03 -17.87
N ASP A 2 -11.57 35.62 -16.63
CA ASP A 2 -10.80 34.62 -15.92
C ASP A 2 -11.12 33.24 -16.50
N THR A 3 -10.25 32.71 -17.34
CA THR A 3 -10.20 31.27 -17.59
C THR A 3 -9.69 30.60 -16.31
N GLU A 4 -10.59 30.42 -15.34
CA GLU A 4 -10.43 29.36 -14.36
C GLU A 4 -10.26 28.06 -15.18
N LYS A 5 -9.01 27.59 -15.26
CA LYS A 5 -8.72 26.23 -15.70
C LYS A 5 -9.40 25.32 -14.68
N GLU A 6 -10.66 24.98 -14.93
CA GLU A 6 -11.34 23.92 -14.20
C GLU A 6 -10.42 22.70 -14.23
N LEU A 7 -9.92 22.32 -13.06
CA LEU A 7 -9.18 21.06 -12.92
C LEU A 7 -10.09 19.96 -13.47
N PRO A 8 -9.62 19.11 -14.41
CA PRO A 8 -10.47 18.09 -15.00
C PRO A 8 -11.09 17.26 -13.89
N ALA A 9 -12.42 17.23 -13.84
CA ALA A 9 -13.15 16.56 -12.78
C ALA A 9 -12.71 15.10 -12.68
N LEU A 10 -12.43 14.62 -11.46
CA LEU A 10 -12.03 13.24 -11.22
C LEU A 10 -13.07 12.27 -11.79
N PRO A 11 -12.66 11.25 -12.57
CA PRO A 11 -13.60 10.29 -13.13
C PRO A 11 -14.35 9.55 -12.02
N LYS A 12 -15.64 9.27 -12.24
CA LYS A 12 -16.52 8.63 -11.24
C LYS A 12 -15.91 7.34 -10.66
N SER A 13 -15.33 6.50 -11.50
CA SER A 13 -14.65 5.27 -11.08
C SER A 13 -13.49 5.53 -10.13
N LEU A 14 -12.64 6.54 -10.41
CA LEU A 14 -11.54 6.91 -9.52
C LEU A 14 -12.06 7.46 -8.18
N LYS A 15 -13.12 8.27 -8.19
CA LYS A 15 -13.75 8.76 -6.94
C LYS A 15 -14.25 7.60 -6.09
N VAL A 16 -14.97 6.65 -6.68
CA VAL A 16 -15.49 5.47 -5.98
C VAL A 16 -14.35 4.63 -5.40
N CYS A 17 -13.32 4.33 -6.20
CA CYS A 17 -12.19 3.54 -5.72
C CYS A 17 -11.39 4.27 -4.63
N LEU A 18 -11.22 5.60 -4.72
CA LEU A 18 -10.58 6.41 -3.67
C LEU A 18 -11.37 6.35 -2.36
N VAL A 19 -12.69 6.55 -2.41
CA VAL A 19 -13.54 6.49 -1.21
C VAL A 19 -13.51 5.08 -0.61
N ALA A 20 -13.60 4.03 -1.43
CA ALA A 20 -13.51 2.65 -0.95
C ALA A 20 -12.15 2.35 -0.31
N THR A 21 -11.05 2.79 -0.93
CA THR A 21 -9.68 2.64 -0.38
C THR A 21 -9.56 3.35 0.96
N LEU A 22 -10.03 4.60 1.07
CA LEU A 22 -9.99 5.36 2.31
C LEU A 22 -10.84 4.73 3.41
N ALA A 23 -12.04 4.25 3.08
CA ALA A 23 -12.91 3.58 4.03
C ALA A 23 -12.27 2.29 4.57
N LEU A 24 -11.70 1.46 3.69
CA LEU A 24 -10.99 0.24 4.09
C LEU A 24 -9.73 0.54 4.90
N LEU A 25 -8.97 1.58 4.52
CA LEU A 25 -7.81 2.03 5.29
C LEU A 25 -8.22 2.45 6.70
N ILE A 26 -9.30 3.23 6.85
CA ILE A 26 -9.82 3.62 8.16
C ILE A 26 -10.25 2.38 8.95
N ALA A 27 -10.95 1.44 8.34
CA ALA A 27 -11.35 0.19 8.99
C ALA A 27 -10.14 -0.60 9.50
N LEU A 28 -9.09 -0.76 8.69
CA LEU A 28 -7.84 -1.41 9.08
C LEU A 28 -7.15 -0.67 10.23
N LEU A 29 -7.13 0.66 10.21
CA LEU A 29 -6.54 1.46 11.30
C LEU A 29 -7.31 1.31 12.62
N LEU A 30 -8.63 1.10 12.57
CA LEU A 30 -9.45 0.84 13.75
C LEU A 30 -9.22 -0.58 14.28
N ILE A 31 -9.19 -1.58 13.39
CA ILE A 31 -8.87 -2.98 13.72
C ILE A 31 -7.46 -3.10 14.31
N ASN A 32 -6.53 -2.24 13.91
CA ASN A 32 -5.15 -2.24 14.40
C ASN A 32 -4.96 -1.59 15.79
N GLN A 33 -5.92 -0.80 16.30
CA GLN A 33 -5.79 -0.19 17.63
C GLN A 33 -5.58 -1.21 18.77
N PRO A 34 -6.38 -2.29 18.89
CA PRO A 34 -6.18 -3.29 19.93
C PRO A 34 -4.86 -4.08 19.80
N LEU A 35 -4.19 -4.00 18.65
CA LEU A 35 -2.90 -4.68 18.42
C LEU A 35 -1.70 -3.85 18.91
N LYS A 36 -1.89 -2.60 19.31
CA LYS A 36 -0.78 -1.78 19.81
C LYS A 36 -0.46 -2.14 21.25
N THR A 37 0.70 -2.75 21.45
CA THR A 37 1.19 -3.21 22.76
C THR A 37 2.63 -2.74 22.99
N GLY A 38 3.18 -3.01 24.17
CA GLY A 38 4.59 -2.72 24.47
C GLY A 38 5.58 -3.42 23.52
N SER A 39 5.24 -4.61 23.04
CA SER A 39 6.06 -5.36 22.08
C SER A 39 5.71 -5.08 20.62
N ALA A 40 4.54 -4.48 20.35
CA ALA A 40 4.04 -4.16 19.02
C ALA A 40 3.54 -2.70 18.95
N LEU A 41 4.46 -1.73 18.99
CA LEU A 41 4.11 -0.30 19.03
C LEU A 41 3.30 0.16 17.82
N GLN A 42 3.50 -0.46 16.65
CA GLN A 42 2.72 -0.19 15.44
C GLN A 42 1.64 -1.24 15.16
N GLY A 43 1.38 -2.15 16.10
CA GLY A 43 0.42 -3.24 15.95
C GLY A 43 0.85 -4.21 14.87
N ILE A 44 -0.04 -4.49 13.91
CA ILE A 44 0.21 -5.44 12.83
C ILE A 44 1.49 -5.13 12.07
N VAL A 45 1.83 -3.85 11.84
CA VAL A 45 3.06 -3.45 11.14
C VAL A 45 4.33 -3.91 11.86
N SER A 46 4.33 -3.94 13.20
CA SER A 46 5.46 -4.48 13.97
C SER A 46 5.64 -5.99 13.71
N PHE A 47 4.54 -6.72 13.47
CA PHE A 47 4.59 -8.13 13.09
C PHE A 47 5.03 -8.33 11.63
N GLN A 48 4.64 -7.45 10.72
CA GLN A 48 5.13 -7.46 9.32
C GLN A 48 6.65 -7.31 9.25
N LEU A 49 7.24 -6.54 10.17
CA LEU A 49 8.67 -6.25 10.22
C LEU A 49 9.43 -7.14 11.23
N ALA A 50 8.77 -8.12 11.84
CA ALA A 50 9.42 -9.08 12.72
C ALA A 50 10.29 -10.03 11.88
N GLY A 51 11.60 -9.78 11.86
CA GLY A 51 12.54 -10.47 10.97
C GLY A 51 12.95 -11.87 11.42
N ASN A 52 12.49 -12.33 12.58
CA ASN A 52 12.79 -13.65 13.15
C ASN A 52 11.63 -14.16 14.02
N ALA A 53 11.65 -15.45 14.32
CA ALA A 53 10.60 -16.14 15.07
C ALA A 53 10.47 -15.62 16.50
N GLU A 54 11.58 -15.26 17.16
CA GLU A 54 11.58 -14.77 18.54
C GLU A 54 10.81 -13.44 18.66
N GLN A 55 11.08 -12.49 17.78
CA GLN A 55 10.36 -11.21 17.72
C GLN A 55 8.88 -11.42 17.39
N ALA A 56 8.59 -12.26 16.40
CA ALA A 56 7.22 -12.59 16.02
C ALA A 56 6.46 -13.22 17.19
N LEU A 57 7.08 -14.16 17.91
CA LEU A 57 6.48 -14.82 19.07
C LEU A 57 6.24 -13.85 20.23
N ALA A 58 7.19 -12.95 20.52
CA ALA A 58 7.03 -11.93 21.56
C ALA A 58 5.84 -11.01 21.27
N ILE A 59 5.63 -10.66 19.99
CA ILE A 59 4.46 -9.88 19.56
C ILE A 59 3.17 -10.69 19.77
N LEU A 60 3.10 -11.93 19.29
CA LEU A 60 1.93 -12.80 19.45
C LEU A 60 1.57 -13.02 20.93
N GLN A 61 2.58 -13.22 21.79
CA GLN A 61 2.39 -13.34 23.23
C GLN A 61 1.84 -12.06 23.85
N SER A 62 2.29 -10.89 23.40
CA SER A 62 1.77 -9.60 23.88
C SER A 62 0.30 -9.37 23.49
N TRP A 63 -0.15 -9.96 22.38
CA TRP A 63 -1.53 -9.87 21.90
C TRP A 63 -2.47 -10.84 22.60
N GLY A 64 -1.96 -11.99 23.02
CA GLY A 64 -2.76 -13.07 23.59
C GLY A 64 -3.87 -13.54 22.63
N ASN A 65 -4.85 -14.25 23.19
CA ASN A 65 -5.93 -14.84 22.39
C ASN A 65 -6.87 -13.81 21.74
N GLU A 66 -7.09 -12.67 22.40
CA GLU A 66 -7.96 -11.63 21.88
C GLU A 66 -7.29 -10.87 20.74
N GLY A 67 -6.04 -10.42 20.93
CA GLY A 67 -5.29 -9.74 19.89
C GLY A 67 -5.02 -10.64 18.68
N LEU A 68 -4.88 -11.96 18.87
CA LEU A 68 -4.75 -12.90 17.75
C LEU A 68 -6.00 -12.90 16.84
N ARG A 69 -7.21 -12.76 17.40
CA ARG A 69 -8.45 -12.65 16.62
C ARG A 69 -8.47 -11.36 15.81
N TRP A 70 -8.05 -10.25 16.41
CA TRP A 70 -7.92 -8.96 15.74
C TRP A 70 -6.85 -8.99 14.63
N ALA A 71 -5.72 -9.66 14.86
CA ALA A 71 -4.67 -9.84 13.86
C ALA A 71 -5.17 -10.66 12.66
N LYS A 72 -5.85 -11.79 12.90
CA LYS A 72 -6.50 -12.59 11.85
C LYS A 72 -7.51 -11.75 11.06
N LEU A 73 -8.37 -11.01 11.75
CA LEU A 73 -9.35 -10.12 11.11
C LEU A 73 -8.67 -9.04 10.25
N SER A 74 -7.59 -8.42 10.77
CA SER A 74 -6.81 -7.42 10.04
C SER A 74 -6.22 -8.00 8.75
N LEU A 75 -5.60 -9.18 8.81
CA LEU A 75 -4.99 -9.83 7.65
C LEU A 75 -6.04 -10.20 6.59
N TRP A 76 -7.20 -10.71 7.01
CA TRP A 76 -8.31 -11.00 6.09
C TRP A 76 -8.92 -9.75 5.47
N ALA A 77 -9.08 -8.68 6.25
CA ALA A 77 -9.53 -7.39 5.73
C ALA A 77 -8.50 -6.79 4.75
N ASP A 78 -7.21 -7.03 4.97
CA ASP A 78 -6.14 -6.53 4.09
C ASP A 78 -6.16 -7.20 2.71
N PHE A 79 -6.53 -8.50 2.61
CA PHE A 79 -6.78 -9.14 1.31
C PHE A 79 -7.85 -8.43 0.48
N LEU A 80 -8.87 -7.83 1.11
CA LEU A 80 -9.86 -7.01 0.41
C LEU A 80 -9.31 -5.61 0.07
N PHE A 81 -8.48 -5.05 0.93
CA PHE A 81 -7.83 -3.76 0.71
C PHE A 81 -6.89 -3.78 -0.50
N ILE A 82 -6.12 -4.86 -0.68
CA ILE A 82 -5.13 -5.02 -1.76
C ILE A 82 -5.66 -4.69 -3.16
N PRO A 83 -6.68 -5.40 -3.69
CA PRO A 83 -7.17 -5.13 -5.03
C PRO A 83 -7.77 -3.72 -5.16
N VAL A 84 -8.38 -3.20 -4.09
CA VAL A 84 -9.04 -1.88 -4.08
C VAL A 84 -8.01 -0.75 -4.14
N TYR A 85 -6.96 -0.80 -3.30
CA TYR A 85 -5.91 0.22 -3.36
C TYR A 85 -5.09 0.11 -4.65
N CYS A 86 -4.78 -1.11 -5.12
CA CYS A 86 -4.01 -1.32 -6.34
C CYS A 86 -4.73 -0.72 -7.55
N LEU A 87 -6.03 -1.01 -7.69
CA LEU A 87 -6.87 -0.43 -8.74
C LEU A 87 -6.92 1.09 -8.63
N THR A 88 -7.06 1.63 -7.42
CA THR A 88 -7.05 3.07 -7.17
C THR A 88 -5.77 3.74 -7.66
N LEU A 89 -4.60 3.15 -7.34
CA LEU A 89 -3.30 3.67 -7.76
C LEU A 89 -3.11 3.57 -9.29
N ILE A 90 -3.59 2.51 -9.93
CA ILE A 90 -3.57 2.37 -11.39
C ILE A 90 -4.44 3.45 -12.06
N LEU A 91 -5.67 3.64 -11.57
CA LEU A 91 -6.59 4.66 -12.09
C LEU A 91 -6.06 6.07 -11.86
N LEU A 92 -5.46 6.33 -10.70
CA LEU A 92 -4.82 7.60 -10.38
C LEU A 92 -3.64 7.86 -11.31
N THR A 93 -2.80 6.84 -11.55
CA THR A 93 -1.68 6.94 -12.50
C THR A 93 -2.18 7.25 -13.90
N ARG A 94 -3.24 6.58 -14.36
CA ARG A 94 -3.89 6.90 -15.64
C ARG A 94 -4.35 8.35 -15.66
N HIS A 95 -5.13 8.80 -14.68
CA HIS A 95 -5.63 10.17 -14.62
C HIS A 95 -4.51 11.22 -14.65
N CYS A 96 -3.43 11.02 -13.89
CA CYS A 96 -2.28 11.92 -13.88
C CYS A 96 -1.50 11.97 -15.20
N THR A 97 -1.65 10.97 -16.08
CA THR A 97 -0.87 10.79 -17.31
C THR A 97 -1.71 10.93 -18.60
N LEU A 98 -3.03 11.17 -18.50
CA LEU A 98 -3.95 11.27 -19.65
C LEU A 98 -3.50 12.32 -20.68
N ASP A 99 -3.05 13.49 -20.22
CA ASP A 99 -2.76 14.64 -21.09
C ASP A 99 -1.33 14.61 -21.70
N ARG A 100 -0.60 13.50 -21.55
CA ARG A 100 0.80 13.39 -21.98
C ARG A 100 1.00 12.26 -22.99
N PRO A 101 0.93 12.55 -24.30
CA PRO A 101 1.15 11.54 -25.33
C PRO A 101 2.63 11.16 -25.51
N GLY A 102 3.58 11.86 -24.87
CA GLY A 102 5.02 11.64 -25.00
C GLY A 102 5.49 10.23 -24.61
N VAL A 103 6.45 9.69 -25.35
CA VAL A 103 6.97 8.33 -25.16
C VAL A 103 7.58 8.13 -23.77
N ARG A 104 8.29 9.15 -23.26
CA ARG A 104 8.94 9.09 -21.92
C ARG A 104 7.90 8.97 -20.81
N GLU A 105 6.81 9.71 -20.88
CA GLU A 105 5.76 9.74 -19.86
C GLU A 105 4.88 8.50 -19.91
N ARG A 106 4.62 7.96 -21.11
CA ARG A 106 3.99 6.64 -21.26
C ARG A 106 4.86 5.53 -20.68
N THR A 107 6.17 5.61 -20.82
CA THR A 107 7.11 4.65 -20.24
C THR A 107 7.18 4.78 -18.72
N ALA A 108 7.28 6.01 -18.20
CA ALA A 108 7.21 6.26 -16.76
C ALA A 108 5.90 5.77 -16.15
N ALA A 109 4.75 6.05 -16.79
CA ALA A 109 3.44 5.57 -16.35
C ALA A 109 3.35 4.04 -16.33
N ARG A 110 3.97 3.36 -17.29
CA ARG A 110 4.06 1.89 -17.31
C ARG A 110 4.89 1.38 -16.13
N TRP A 111 6.08 1.92 -15.89
CA TRP A 111 6.91 1.54 -14.74
C TRP A 111 6.21 1.78 -13.40
N ILE A 112 5.55 2.93 -13.22
CA ILE A 112 4.79 3.25 -12.01
C ILE A 112 3.68 2.22 -11.77
N ARG A 113 2.92 1.85 -12.81
CA ARG A 113 1.89 0.80 -12.70
C ARG A 113 2.50 -0.56 -12.35
N THR A 114 3.62 -0.93 -12.97
CA THR A 114 4.34 -2.17 -12.66
C THR A 114 4.78 -2.19 -11.20
N LEU A 115 5.28 -1.07 -10.65
CA LEU A 115 5.62 -0.95 -9.23
C LEU A 115 4.40 -1.16 -8.33
N PHE A 116 3.24 -0.57 -8.66
CA PHE A 116 2.02 -0.76 -7.87
C PHE A 116 1.45 -2.19 -7.93
N VAL A 117 1.54 -2.85 -9.09
CA VAL A 117 1.17 -4.26 -9.21
C VAL A 117 2.16 -5.14 -8.43
N GLY A 118 3.47 -4.87 -8.55
CA GLY A 118 4.49 -5.57 -7.78
C GLY A 118 4.31 -5.41 -6.26
N ALA A 119 3.98 -4.20 -5.81
CA ALA A 119 3.64 -3.94 -4.41
C ALA A 119 2.44 -4.79 -3.94
N ALA A 120 1.36 -4.83 -4.72
CA ALA A 120 0.18 -5.63 -4.40
C ALA A 120 0.49 -7.14 -4.33
N LEU A 121 1.33 -7.66 -5.23
CA LEU A 121 1.75 -9.07 -5.19
C LEU A 121 2.60 -9.38 -3.95
N ALA A 122 3.53 -8.47 -3.60
CA ALA A 122 4.31 -8.58 -2.37
C ALA A 122 3.42 -8.53 -1.13
N ASP A 123 2.39 -7.69 -1.13
CA ASP A 123 1.36 -7.58 -0.07
C ASP A 123 0.58 -8.88 0.12
N VAL A 124 0.11 -9.49 -0.97
CA VAL A 124 -0.56 -10.80 -0.93
C VAL A 124 0.37 -11.85 -0.34
N THR A 125 1.63 -11.89 -0.79
CA THR A 125 2.62 -12.86 -0.34
C THR A 125 2.91 -12.70 1.15
N GLU A 126 3.11 -11.46 1.58
CA GLU A 126 3.31 -11.10 2.98
C GLU A 126 2.11 -11.53 3.84
N ASN A 127 0.88 -11.20 3.46
CA ASN A 127 -0.30 -11.59 4.24
C ASN A 127 -0.48 -13.11 4.36
N VAL A 128 -0.15 -13.87 3.31
CA VAL A 128 -0.13 -15.33 3.37
C VAL A 128 0.93 -15.83 4.35
N LEU A 129 2.14 -15.27 4.29
CA LEU A 129 3.23 -15.64 5.18
C LEU A 129 2.89 -15.31 6.63
N LEU A 130 2.33 -14.12 6.91
CA LEU A 130 1.94 -13.72 8.25
C LEU A 130 0.83 -14.58 8.83
N LEU A 131 -0.18 -14.95 8.02
CA LEU A 131 -1.21 -15.91 8.46
C LEU A 131 -0.59 -17.26 8.86
N ASN A 132 0.40 -17.73 8.12
CA ASN A 132 1.13 -18.96 8.44
C ASN A 132 1.97 -18.79 9.72
N ASN A 133 2.56 -17.61 9.90
CA ASN A 133 3.42 -17.28 11.03
C ASN A 133 2.65 -17.06 12.35
N LEU A 134 1.31 -17.13 12.35
CA LEU A 134 0.52 -16.99 13.58
C LEU A 134 0.65 -18.20 14.51
N GLU A 135 0.89 -19.41 13.99
CA GLU A 135 0.87 -20.64 14.79
C GLU A 135 1.77 -21.77 14.20
N PRO A 136 2.97 -22.05 14.75
CA PRO A 136 3.90 -21.16 15.44
C PRO A 136 4.84 -20.42 14.47
N PRO A 137 5.40 -19.25 14.86
CA PRO A 137 6.35 -18.52 14.03
C PRO A 137 7.62 -19.33 13.72
N THR A 138 8.15 -19.18 12.50
CA THR A 138 9.47 -19.71 12.12
C THR A 138 10.35 -18.62 11.54
N ASP A 139 11.68 -18.75 11.66
CA ASP A 139 12.61 -17.72 11.19
C ASP A 139 12.49 -17.50 9.68
N ALA A 140 12.36 -18.60 8.92
CA ALA A 140 12.24 -18.53 7.47
C ALA A 140 10.97 -17.77 7.03
N ILE A 141 9.82 -18.06 7.66
CA ILE A 141 8.55 -17.39 7.33
C ILE A 141 8.56 -15.93 7.79
N SER A 142 9.05 -15.67 9.01
CA SER A 142 9.16 -14.32 9.57
C SER A 142 10.04 -13.43 8.68
N LEU A 143 11.21 -13.94 8.30
CA LEU A 143 12.13 -13.23 7.41
C LEU A 143 11.53 -13.01 6.02
N ALA A 144 10.88 -14.02 5.44
CA ALA A 144 10.22 -13.89 4.14
C ALA A 144 9.07 -12.87 4.15
N ALA A 145 8.31 -12.81 5.26
CA ALA A 145 7.26 -11.82 5.46
C ALA A 145 7.86 -10.41 5.55
N ALA A 146 8.92 -10.24 6.34
CA ALA A 146 9.62 -8.96 6.46
C ALA A 146 10.23 -8.48 5.13
N ILE A 147 10.84 -9.37 4.35
CA ILE A 147 11.36 -9.03 3.01
C ILE A 147 10.21 -8.62 2.09
N SER A 148 9.09 -9.34 2.12
CA SER A 148 7.91 -9.01 1.30
C SER A 148 7.31 -7.66 1.71
N ALA A 149 7.22 -7.37 3.01
CA ALA A 149 6.78 -6.08 3.53
C ALA A 149 7.71 -4.94 3.08
N LEU A 150 9.03 -5.12 3.18
CA LEU A 150 10.02 -4.15 2.71
C LEU A 150 9.93 -3.91 1.20
N ALA A 151 9.77 -4.98 0.41
CA ALA A 151 9.58 -4.91 -1.03
C ALA A 151 8.31 -4.12 -1.38
N LYS A 152 7.19 -4.41 -0.70
CA LYS A 152 5.94 -3.67 -0.81
C LYS A 152 6.13 -2.18 -0.52
N PHE A 153 6.66 -1.83 0.65
CA PHE A 153 6.83 -0.42 1.05
C PHE A 153 7.75 0.34 0.09
N THR A 154 8.82 -0.31 -0.38
CA THR A 154 9.74 0.27 -1.37
C THR A 154 9.02 0.52 -2.69
N ALA A 155 8.30 -0.47 -3.22
CA ALA A 155 7.58 -0.35 -4.48
C ALA A 155 6.47 0.71 -4.43
N LEU A 156 5.70 0.78 -3.32
CA LEU A 156 4.71 1.83 -3.10
C LEU A 156 5.35 3.22 -3.05
N THR A 157 6.44 3.37 -2.29
CA THR A 157 7.14 4.64 -2.13
C THR A 157 7.69 5.14 -3.47
N LEU A 158 8.36 4.27 -4.23
CA LEU A 158 8.90 4.59 -5.56
C LEU A 158 7.79 4.90 -6.56
N GLY A 159 6.69 4.15 -6.54
CA GLY A 159 5.54 4.40 -7.41
C GLY A 159 4.88 5.74 -7.13
N ILE A 160 4.66 6.09 -5.86
CA ILE A 160 4.11 7.37 -5.43
C ILE A 160 5.06 8.51 -5.79
N ALA A 161 6.36 8.38 -5.48
CA ALA A 161 7.37 9.39 -5.84
C ALA A 161 7.43 9.62 -7.35
N GLY A 162 7.44 8.55 -8.16
CA GLY A 162 7.38 8.64 -9.61
C GLY A 162 6.13 9.36 -10.10
N LEU A 163 4.97 9.08 -9.51
CA LEU A 163 3.71 9.75 -9.83
C LEU A 163 3.75 11.25 -9.50
N VAL A 164 4.29 11.60 -8.33
CA VAL A 164 4.48 13.00 -7.90
C VAL A 164 5.43 13.74 -8.84
N ILE A 165 6.57 13.13 -9.21
CA ILE A 165 7.54 13.71 -10.16
C ILE A 165 6.88 13.96 -11.52
N VAL A 166 6.16 12.96 -12.05
CA VAL A 166 5.42 13.09 -13.31
C VAL A 166 4.41 14.24 -13.21
N ARG A 167 3.70 14.37 -12.09
CA ARG A 167 2.71 15.45 -11.89
C ARG A 167 3.35 16.82 -11.68
N ALA A 168 4.49 16.91 -11.01
CA ALA A 168 5.22 18.14 -10.71
C ALA A 168 5.92 18.72 -11.95
N ALA A 169 6.44 17.86 -12.82
CA ALA A 169 7.00 18.25 -14.12
C ALA A 169 5.99 18.95 -15.05
N ARG A 170 4.70 19.08 -14.66
CA ARG A 170 3.71 19.92 -15.37
C ARG A 170 3.98 21.42 -15.25
N ARG A 171 4.83 21.87 -14.32
CA ARG A 171 4.99 23.30 -13.97
C ARG A 171 5.99 24.08 -14.82
N HIS A 172 6.70 23.46 -15.77
CA HIS A 172 7.56 24.18 -16.72
C HIS A 172 6.92 24.16 -18.11
N PRO A 173 6.18 25.21 -18.52
CA PRO A 173 6.03 25.49 -19.94
C PRO A 173 7.43 25.71 -20.48
N LEU A 174 7.82 24.97 -21.52
CA LEU A 174 8.90 25.42 -22.39
C LEU A 174 8.42 26.75 -22.96
N ALA A 175 8.97 27.86 -22.47
CA ALA A 175 8.74 29.15 -23.08
C ALA A 175 9.18 29.03 -24.56
N PRO A 176 8.34 29.39 -25.53
CA PRO A 176 8.82 29.59 -26.88
C PRO A 176 9.78 30.77 -26.84
N GLY A 177 11.06 30.50 -27.10
CA GLY A 177 12.03 31.53 -27.50
C GLY A 177 11.88 31.86 -28.97
#